data_AF-A0A926ZVP1-F1
#
_entry.id   AF-A0A926ZVP1-F1
#
_cell.length_a   1.000
_cell.length_b   1.000
_cell.length_c   1.000
_cell.angle_alpha   90.00
_cell.angle_beta   90.00
_cell.angle_gamma   90.00
#
_symmetry.space_group_name_H-M   'P 1'
#
loop_
_entity.id
_entity.type
_entity.pdbx_description
1 polymer ?
#
loop_
_entity_poly.entity_id
_entity_poly.type
_entity_poly.pdbx_seq_one_letter_code
_entity_poly.pdbx_strand_id
1 'polypeptide(L)'
;MTTNLEADLNIAAISWIKRGFYATSVVFNVCLIAQVLTVGIAYFTDPAWWNVHVWLVRGFSGVSLILLAGALLAPFSGAIRALTISLPVLLGLQFCSIHLKTPLHLEVLHPLIGFTLFYVSSSLVHRVSREVFNKSDAVAKS
;
A
#
# COMPACT_ATOMS: atom_id res chain seq x y z
N MET A 1 -25.70 -25.61 -19.31
CA MET A 1 -25.56 -24.25 -19.89
C MET A 1 -25.39 -23.16 -18.83
N THR A 2 -25.80 -23.37 -17.58
CA THR A 2 -25.66 -22.44 -16.45
C THR A 2 -24.26 -22.37 -15.82
N THR A 3 -23.51 -23.47 -15.84
CA THR A 3 -22.17 -23.58 -15.21
C THR A 3 -21.11 -22.67 -15.84
N ASN A 4 -21.21 -22.41 -17.14
CA ASN A 4 -20.23 -21.56 -17.84
C ASN A 4 -20.45 -20.07 -17.53
N LEU A 5 -21.71 -19.65 -17.39
CA LEU A 5 -22.06 -18.27 -17.05
C LEU A 5 -21.60 -17.90 -15.62
N GLU A 6 -21.77 -18.80 -14.66
CA GLU A 6 -21.30 -18.59 -13.28
C GLU A 6 -19.77 -18.51 -13.19
N ALA A 7 -19.07 -19.32 -13.97
CA ALA A 7 -17.60 -19.29 -14.05
C ALA A 7 -17.10 -17.97 -14.67
N ASP A 8 -17.71 -17.52 -15.77
CA ASP A 8 -17.33 -16.28 -16.46
C ASP A 8 -17.57 -15.04 -15.58
N LEU A 9 -18.71 -15.00 -14.86
CA LEU A 9 -19.01 -13.93 -13.90
C LEU A 9 -18.00 -13.90 -12.75
N ASN A 10 -17.59 -15.05 -12.23
CA ASN A 10 -16.61 -15.13 -11.15
C ASN A 10 -15.21 -14.65 -11.61
N ILE A 11 -14.78 -15.05 -12.81
CA ILE A 11 -13.52 -14.57 -13.41
C ILE A 11 -13.55 -13.05 -13.61
N ALA A 12 -14.64 -12.52 -14.14
CA ALA A 12 -14.82 -11.08 -14.32
C ALA A 12 -14.78 -10.34 -12.98
N ALA A 13 -15.49 -10.84 -11.95
CA ALA A 13 -15.50 -10.25 -10.62
C ALA A 13 -14.09 -10.22 -9.99
N ILE A 14 -13.34 -11.32 -10.08
CA ILE A 14 -11.94 -11.39 -9.59
C ILE A 14 -11.06 -10.38 -10.35
N SER A 15 -11.21 -10.25 -11.67
CA SER A 15 -10.47 -9.28 -12.47
C SER A 15 -10.75 -7.84 -12.02
N TRP A 16 -12.01 -7.50 -11.78
CA TRP A 16 -12.41 -6.19 -11.25
C TRP A 16 -11.82 -5.92 -9.86
N ILE A 17 -11.86 -6.90 -8.95
CA ILE A 17 -11.24 -6.78 -7.63
C ILE A 17 -9.74 -6.52 -7.76
N LYS A 18 -9.04 -7.24 -8.66
CA LYS A 18 -7.59 -7.03 -8.87
C LYS A 18 -7.27 -5.64 -9.44
N ARG A 19 -8.09 -5.12 -10.36
CA ARG A 19 -7.93 -3.75 -10.90
C ARG A 19 -8.20 -2.69 -9.84
N GLY A 20 -9.24 -2.88 -9.03
CA GLY A 20 -9.55 -2.01 -7.90
C GLY A 20 -8.41 -2.02 -6.87
N PHE A 21 -7.89 -3.19 -6.52
CA PHE A 21 -6.73 -3.34 -5.65
C PHE A 21 -5.51 -2.59 -6.20
N TYR A 22 -5.24 -2.72 -7.51
CA TYR A 22 -4.15 -2.00 -8.15
C TYR A 22 -4.31 -0.48 -8.04
N ALA A 23 -5.49 0.05 -8.39
CA ALA A 23 -5.77 1.48 -8.27
C ALA A 23 -5.59 1.98 -6.84
N THR A 24 -6.12 1.26 -5.85
CA THR A 24 -5.96 1.59 -4.42
C THR A 24 -4.48 1.55 -4.01
N SER A 25 -3.70 0.60 -4.51
CA SER A 25 -2.26 0.49 -4.19
C SER A 25 -1.46 1.68 -4.73
N VAL A 26 -1.82 2.17 -5.92
CA VAL A 26 -1.22 3.37 -6.54
C VAL A 26 -1.57 4.61 -5.74
N VAL A 27 -2.85 4.80 -5.38
CA VAL A 27 -3.28 5.95 -4.55
C VAL A 27 -2.54 5.96 -3.22
N PHE A 28 -2.47 4.82 -2.53
CA PHE A 28 -1.71 4.69 -1.28
C PHE A 28 -0.23 5.05 -1.46
N ASN A 29 0.40 4.61 -2.56
CA ASN A 29 1.79 4.93 -2.86
C ASN A 29 2.01 6.43 -3.11
N VAL A 30 1.11 7.08 -3.86
CA VAL A 30 1.15 8.53 -4.10
C VAL A 30 1.02 9.29 -2.78
N CYS A 31 0.15 8.85 -1.88
CA CYS A 31 0.06 9.42 -0.53
C CYS A 31 1.37 9.29 0.25
N LEU A 32 2.07 8.16 0.15
CA LEU A 32 3.39 8.00 0.78
C LEU A 32 4.47 8.89 0.15
N ILE A 33 4.45 9.08 -1.17
CA ILE A 33 5.35 10.04 -1.84
C ILE A 33 5.12 11.44 -1.27
N ALA A 34 3.87 11.89 -1.21
CA ALA A 34 3.52 13.16 -0.61
C ALA A 34 3.92 13.23 0.88
N GLN A 35 3.80 12.15 1.63
CA GLN A 35 4.24 12.09 3.03
C GLN A 35 5.76 12.30 3.17
N VAL A 36 6.56 11.68 2.31
CA VAL A 36 8.03 11.85 2.30
C VAL A 36 8.43 13.27 1.87
N LEU A 37 7.72 13.86 0.91
CA LEU A 37 7.97 15.25 0.50
C LEU A 37 7.62 16.24 1.61
N THR A 38 6.45 16.08 2.24
CA THR A 38 5.99 16.97 3.32
C THR A 38 6.92 16.93 4.54
N VAL A 39 7.46 15.76 4.92
CA VAL A 39 8.45 15.69 6.02
C VAL A 39 9.77 16.37 5.65
N GLY A 40 10.21 16.24 4.39
CA GLY A 40 11.40 16.93 3.90
C GLY A 40 11.23 18.44 3.96
N ILE A 41 10.10 18.97 3.45
CA ILE A 41 9.78 20.40 3.52
C ILE A 41 9.70 20.88 4.97
N ALA A 42 9.05 20.10 5.85
CA ALA A 42 8.93 20.44 7.27
C ALA A 42 10.28 20.57 7.97
N TYR A 43 11.23 19.70 7.60
CA TYR A 43 12.55 19.68 8.21
C TYR A 43 13.49 20.76 7.64
N PHE A 44 13.48 20.97 6.33
CA PHE A 44 14.46 21.83 5.65
C PHE A 44 13.97 23.25 5.33
N THR A 45 12.67 23.50 5.34
CA THR A 45 12.11 24.76 4.81
C THR A 45 11.13 25.43 5.78
N ASP A 46 10.04 24.75 6.13
CA ASP A 46 8.97 25.35 6.93
C ASP A 46 8.31 24.31 7.87
N PRO A 47 8.55 24.40 9.19
CA PRO A 47 7.99 23.48 10.19
C PRO A 47 6.46 23.38 10.19
N ALA A 48 5.72 24.35 9.65
CA ALA A 48 4.25 24.29 9.57
C ALA A 48 3.75 23.08 8.76
N TRP A 49 4.55 22.58 7.83
CA TRP A 49 4.26 21.39 7.02
C TRP A 49 4.19 20.09 7.83
N TRP A 50 4.66 20.09 9.09
CA TRP A 50 4.50 18.94 9.99
C TRP A 50 3.02 18.57 10.20
N ASN A 51 2.14 19.58 10.27
CA ASN A 51 0.71 19.35 10.39
C ASN A 51 0.13 18.66 9.15
N VAL A 52 0.59 19.05 7.96
CA VAL A 52 0.20 18.42 6.69
C VAL A 52 0.67 16.97 6.66
N HIS A 53 1.94 16.72 7.03
CA HIS A 53 2.50 15.37 7.13
C HIS A 53 1.66 14.46 8.05
N VAL A 54 1.32 14.93 9.24
CA VAL A 54 0.52 14.17 10.23
C VAL A 54 -0.92 13.96 9.75
N TRP A 55 -1.54 14.98 9.15
CA TRP A 55 -2.91 14.86 8.64
C TRP A 55 -2.99 13.84 7.50
N LEU A 56 -2.00 13.87 6.60
CA LEU A 56 -1.94 12.96 5.47
C LEU A 56 -1.87 11.50 5.93
N VAL A 57 -0.93 11.15 6.83
CA VAL A 57 -0.80 9.77 7.32
C VAL A 57 -2.07 9.29 8.04
N ARG A 58 -2.72 10.14 8.82
CA ARG A 58 -4.01 9.80 9.45
C ARG A 58 -5.11 9.56 8.42
N GLY A 59 -5.17 10.36 7.36
CA GLY A 59 -6.15 10.23 6.29
C GLY A 59 -6.03 8.93 5.51
N PHE A 60 -4.83 8.55 5.09
CA PHE A 60 -4.65 7.33 4.28
C PHE A 60 -4.33 6.06 5.09
N SER A 61 -4.17 6.14 6.41
CA SER A 61 -3.89 4.96 7.26
C SER A 61 -4.92 3.84 7.05
N GLY A 62 -6.21 4.19 6.95
CA GLY A 62 -7.28 3.22 6.70
C GLY A 62 -7.19 2.52 5.34
N VAL A 63 -6.56 3.15 4.35
CA VAL A 63 -6.38 2.56 3.02
C VAL A 63 -5.49 1.31 3.07
N SER A 64 -4.54 1.24 4.01
CA SER A 64 -3.72 0.03 4.21
C SER A 64 -4.57 -1.19 4.63
N LEU A 65 -5.64 -0.98 5.40
CA LEU A 65 -6.57 -2.03 5.81
C LEU A 65 -7.51 -2.41 4.66
N ILE A 66 -7.91 -1.43 3.83
CA ILE A 66 -8.67 -1.69 2.60
C ILE A 66 -7.85 -2.57 1.65
N LEU A 67 -6.56 -2.27 1.50
CA LEU A 67 -5.64 -3.13 0.74
C LEU A 67 -5.54 -4.52 1.36
N LEU A 68 -5.38 -4.63 2.69
CA LEU A 68 -5.36 -5.94 3.35
C LEU A 68 -6.63 -6.75 3.08
N ALA A 69 -7.81 -6.15 3.20
CA ALA A 69 -9.07 -6.79 2.87
C ALA A 69 -9.12 -7.24 1.40
N GLY A 70 -8.70 -6.37 0.47
CA GLY A 70 -8.61 -6.71 -0.95
C GLY A 70 -7.67 -7.89 -1.25
N ALA A 71 -6.57 -8.02 -0.51
CA ALA A 71 -5.62 -9.13 -0.66
C ALA A 71 -6.18 -10.49 -0.17
N LEU A 72 -7.19 -10.45 0.72
CA LEU A 72 -7.92 -11.63 1.18
C LEU A 72 -9.04 -12.02 0.21
N LEU A 73 -9.68 -11.05 -0.44
CA LEU A 73 -10.80 -11.26 -1.36
C LEU A 73 -10.40 -11.81 -2.73
N ALA A 74 -9.16 -11.59 -3.17
CA ALA A 74 -8.66 -12.08 -4.45
C ALA A 74 -7.46 -13.04 -4.31
N PRO A 75 -7.31 -14.00 -5.24
CA PRO A 75 -6.15 -14.90 -5.27
C PRO A 75 -4.94 -14.16 -5.83
N PHE A 76 -4.15 -13.57 -4.93
CA PHE A 76 -2.85 -12.98 -5.24
C PHE A 76 -1.70 -13.93 -4.88
N SER A 77 -0.55 -13.73 -5.51
CA SER A 77 0.69 -14.42 -5.14
C SER A 77 1.09 -14.16 -3.67
N GLY A 78 1.77 -15.12 -3.05
CA GLY A 78 2.23 -15.01 -1.66
C GLY A 78 3.11 -13.78 -1.40
N ALA A 79 3.88 -13.35 -2.40
CA ALA A 79 4.68 -12.13 -2.32
C ALA A 79 3.83 -10.85 -2.21
N ILE A 80 2.74 -10.73 -2.99
CA ILE A 80 1.83 -9.58 -2.91
C ILE A 80 1.13 -9.56 -1.55
N ARG A 81 0.69 -10.72 -1.05
CA ARG A 81 0.10 -10.84 0.28
C ARG A 81 1.07 -10.43 1.38
N ALA A 82 2.30 -10.91 1.35
CA ALA A 82 3.33 -10.55 2.33
C ALA A 82 3.60 -9.04 2.35
N LEU A 83 3.75 -8.42 1.17
CA LEU A 83 3.90 -6.96 1.05
C LEU A 83 2.67 -6.21 1.55
N THR A 84 1.46 -6.72 1.30
CA THR A 84 0.22 -6.06 1.74
C THR A 84 0.05 -6.14 3.25
N ILE A 85 0.36 -7.29 3.85
CA ILE A 85 0.30 -7.49 5.31
C ILE A 85 1.33 -6.60 6.02
N SER A 86 2.52 -6.41 5.43
CA SER A 86 3.53 -5.57 6.05
C SER A 86 3.16 -4.08 6.05
N LEU A 87 2.29 -3.59 5.16
CA LEU A 87 1.86 -2.19 5.16
C LEU A 87 1.21 -1.72 6.48
N PRO A 88 0.11 -2.33 6.97
CA PRO A 88 -0.51 -1.94 8.24
C PRO A 88 0.40 -2.23 9.43
N VAL A 89 1.25 -3.26 9.37
CA VAL A 89 2.24 -3.53 10.42
C VAL A 89 3.27 -2.41 10.52
N LEU A 90 3.85 -1.99 9.39
CA LEU A 90 4.82 -0.89 9.33
C LEU A 90 4.19 0.45 9.72
N LEU A 91 2.95 0.72 9.29
CA LEU A 91 2.21 1.90 9.75
C LEU A 91 1.98 1.86 11.27
N GLY A 92 1.54 0.73 11.81
CA GLY A 92 1.37 0.55 13.25
C GLY A 92 2.67 0.77 14.01
N LEU A 93 3.78 0.24 13.51
CA LEU A 93 5.11 0.47 14.07
C LEU A 93 5.53 1.95 14.02
N GLN A 94 5.20 2.69 12.96
CA GLN A 94 5.43 4.14 12.92
C GLN A 94 4.65 4.88 14.01
N PHE A 95 3.38 4.53 14.25
CA PHE A 95 2.59 5.13 15.32
C PHE A 95 3.14 4.75 16.70
N CYS A 96 3.62 3.53 16.89
CA CYS A 96 4.26 3.15 18.15
C CYS A 96 5.58 3.91 18.36
N SER A 97 6.41 4.06 17.33
CA SER A 97 7.73 4.67 17.43
C SER A 97 7.69 6.14 17.87
N ILE A 98 6.64 6.88 17.52
CA ILE A 98 6.49 8.29 17.94
C ILE A 98 6.07 8.45 19.41
N HIS A 99 5.52 7.40 20.03
CA HIS A 99 5.08 7.43 21.43
C HIS A 99 6.12 6.83 22.40
N LEU A 100 7.15 6.18 21.88
CA LEU A 100 8.25 5.62 22.66
C LEU A 100 9.22 6.71 23.11
N LYS A 101 9.05 7.20 24.36
CA LYS A 101 10.07 8.00 25.04
C LYS A 101 11.06 7.08 25.73
N THR A 102 12.08 6.64 25.00
CA THR A 102 13.17 5.81 25.55
C THR A 102 14.45 6.62 25.73
N PRO A 103 15.30 6.30 26.73
CA PRO A 103 16.62 6.92 26.89
C PRO A 103 17.59 6.54 25.75
N LEU A 104 17.26 5.52 24.98
CA LEU A 104 17.91 5.20 23.72
C LEU A 104 17.31 6.10 22.63
N HIS A 105 18.13 6.82 21.86
CA HIS A 105 17.74 7.69 20.75
C HIS A 105 17.13 6.89 19.57
N LEU A 106 15.99 6.23 19.81
CA LEU A 106 15.24 5.43 18.84
C LEU A 106 14.49 6.30 17.81
N GLU A 107 14.71 7.61 17.83
CA GLU A 107 14.12 8.58 16.90
C GLU A 107 14.46 8.26 15.43
N VAL A 108 15.63 7.63 15.18
CA VAL A 108 16.06 7.16 13.84
C VAL A 108 15.17 6.01 13.31
N LEU A 109 14.49 5.27 14.18
CA LEU A 109 13.63 4.17 13.73
C LEU A 109 12.42 4.68 12.95
N HIS A 110 11.83 5.81 13.34
CA HIS A 110 10.64 6.34 12.67
C HIS A 110 10.86 6.64 11.17
N PRO A 111 11.90 7.40 10.76
CA PRO A 111 12.19 7.61 9.35
C PRO A 111 12.61 6.32 8.64
N LEU A 112 13.36 5.42 9.30
CA LEU A 112 13.75 4.14 8.70
C LEU A 112 12.54 3.26 8.37
N ILE A 113 11.57 3.17 9.30
CA ILE A 113 10.29 2.48 9.07
C ILE A 113 9.52 3.18 7.95
N GLY A 114 9.55 4.52 7.88
CA GLY A 114 8.90 5.29 6.82
C GLY A 114 9.45 5.00 5.43
N PHE A 115 10.77 4.99 5.27
CA PHE A 115 11.40 4.62 4.00
C PHE A 115 11.13 3.15 3.64
N THR A 116 11.10 2.26 4.64
CA THR A 116 10.72 0.86 4.42
C THR A 116 9.29 0.72 3.94
N LEU A 117 8.34 1.45 4.56
CA LEU A 117 6.94 1.50 4.15
C LEU A 117 6.78 2.02 2.72
N PHE A 118 7.52 3.09 2.37
CA PHE A 118 7.57 3.61 1.01
C PHE A 118 8.09 2.57 0.00
N TYR A 119 9.21 1.90 0.31
CA TYR A 119 9.78 0.86 -0.55
C TYR A 119 8.83 -0.33 -0.75
N VAL A 120 8.22 -0.83 0.33
CA VAL A 120 7.24 -1.92 0.29
C VAL A 120 6.04 -1.54 -0.56
N SER A 121 5.51 -0.33 -0.39
CA SER A 121 4.38 0.16 -1.19
C SER A 121 4.73 0.26 -2.68
N SER A 122 5.88 0.81 -3.04
CA SER A 122 6.32 0.91 -4.44
C SER A 122 6.52 -0.47 -5.06
N SER A 123 7.09 -1.40 -4.29
CA SER A 123 7.25 -2.80 -4.69
C SER A 123 5.91 -3.51 -4.90
N LEU A 124 4.91 -3.21 -4.05
CA LEU A 124 3.55 -3.73 -4.16
C LEU A 124 2.90 -3.28 -5.46
N VAL A 125 2.91 -1.97 -5.75
CA VAL A 125 2.37 -1.40 -6.99
C VAL A 125 2.98 -2.08 -8.21
N HIS A 126 4.31 -2.21 -8.24
CA HIS A 126 5.00 -2.82 -9.37
C HIS A 126 4.64 -4.31 -9.56
N ARG A 127 4.55 -5.08 -8.48
CA ARG A 127 4.18 -6.51 -8.55
C ARG A 127 2.73 -6.71 -8.98
N VAL A 128 1.81 -5.91 -8.43
CA VAL A 128 0.39 -5.98 -8.78
C VAL A 128 0.19 -5.58 -10.23
N SER A 129 0.88 -4.51 -10.70
CA SER A 129 0.86 -4.11 -12.11
C SER A 129 1.22 -5.26 -13.03
N ARG A 130 2.30 -5.99 -12.74
CA ARG A 130 2.70 -7.15 -13.55
C ARG A 130 1.67 -8.27 -13.50
N GLU A 131 1.06 -8.54 -12.34
CA GLU A 131 0.06 -9.60 -12.22
C GLU A 131 -1.26 -9.25 -12.94
N VAL A 132 -1.66 -7.98 -12.94
CA VAL A 132 -2.89 -7.49 -13.60
C VAL A 132 -2.71 -7.37 -15.11
N PHE A 133 -1.61 -6.78 -15.57
CA PHE A 133 -1.42 -6.48 -16.99
C PHE A 133 -0.72 -7.60 -17.76
N ASN A 134 0.35 -8.22 -17.24
CA ASN A 134 1.05 -9.29 -17.99
C ASN A 134 0.23 -10.59 -18.09
N LYS A 135 -0.74 -10.82 -17.19
CA LYS A 135 -1.67 -11.95 -17.31
C LYS A 135 -2.72 -11.72 -18.39
N SER A 136 -3.04 -10.46 -18.69
CA SER A 136 -4.03 -10.10 -19.72
C SER A 136 -3.52 -10.40 -21.14
N ASP A 137 -2.21 -10.25 -21.39
CA ASP A 137 -1.60 -10.51 -22.70
C ASP A 137 -1.50 -12.01 -23.05
N ALA A 138 -1.48 -12.89 -22.05
CA ALA A 138 -1.44 -14.34 -22.26
C ALA A 138 -2.81 -14.91 -22.66
N VAL A 139 -3.91 -14.28 -22.22
CA VAL A 139 -5.28 -14.69 -22.57
C VAL A 139 -5.69 -14.16 -23.94
N ALA A 140 -5.18 -13.00 -24.37
CA ALA A 140 -5.45 -12.43 -25.70
C ALA A 140 -4.71 -13.12 -26.86
N LYS A 141 -3.81 -14.07 -26.57
CA LYS A 141 -2.99 -14.81 -27.55
C LYS A 141 -3.32 -16.30 -27.66
N SER A 142 -4.36 -16.77 -26.96
CA SER A 142 -4.88 -18.14 -27.00
C SER A 142 -6.14 -18.21 -27.86
#